data_AF-A0A8H2KAT6-F1
#
_entry.id   AF-A0A8H2KAT6-F1
#
_cell.length_a   1.000
_cell.length_b   1.000
_cell.length_c   1.000
_cell.angle_alpha   90.00
_cell.angle_beta   90.00
_cell.angle_gamma   90.00
#
_symmetry.space_group_name_H-M   'P 1'
#
loop_
_entity.id
_entity.type
_entity.pdbx_description
1 polymer ?
#
loop_
_entity_poly.entity_id
_entity_poly.type
_entity_poly.pdbx_seq_one_letter_code
_entity_poly.pdbx_strand_id
1 'polypeptide(L)'
;MSEITELAGFDTAFATALAGVLVEVGPILDERQKRVLAGAGARQLGHGGIKLVAAATGVSADTVGRGAKELEAGLVTDGRVRMKGAGRPTLEQKDPLVWEALNALVDPVTRGDPMSPLRWTTKSTVKLADTLTSQGHQVGPKTVARLLKDHGYSLQANAKKLEGRQHPDRDAQFIYLNEQVTAFLDAGLPVISVDTKKKENIGRYSNGGAEYSPQGEPETTNTYDFIGEAGKAVPYGVYDVGANSGWVNVGSDADTGVFAVESIRRWWTKIGHPGYPEATKLGCYGDFGQRN
;
A
#
# COMPACT_ATOMS: atom_id res chain seq x y z
N MET A 1 -8.48 -61.55 38.89
CA MET A 1 -9.17 -60.30 39.31
C MET A 1 -8.21 -59.21 39.80
N SER A 2 -6.96 -59.51 40.18
CA SER A 2 -6.00 -58.45 40.60
C SER A 2 -5.45 -57.64 39.41
N GLU A 3 -5.03 -58.27 38.30
CA GLU A 3 -4.43 -57.57 37.14
C GLU A 3 -5.39 -56.58 36.45
N ILE A 4 -6.69 -56.88 36.36
CA ILE A 4 -7.68 -55.98 35.73
C ILE A 4 -7.91 -54.72 36.57
N THR A 5 -7.81 -54.85 37.90
CA THR A 5 -7.98 -53.71 38.83
C THR A 5 -6.74 -52.80 38.81
N GLU A 6 -5.56 -53.39 38.59
CA GLU A 6 -4.27 -52.68 38.51
C GLU A 6 -4.14 -51.87 37.21
N LEU A 7 -4.62 -52.42 36.08
CA LEU A 7 -4.69 -51.73 34.78
C LEU A 7 -5.66 -50.53 34.80
N ALA A 8 -6.83 -50.65 35.45
CA ALA A 8 -7.78 -49.54 35.58
C ALA A 8 -7.24 -48.37 36.43
N GLY A 9 -6.36 -48.67 37.39
CA GLY A 9 -5.66 -47.67 38.19
C GLY A 9 -4.63 -46.88 37.39
N PHE A 10 -3.90 -47.55 36.49
CA PHE A 10 -2.91 -46.92 35.61
C PHE A 10 -3.54 -45.90 34.66
N ASP A 11 -4.63 -46.26 33.99
CA ASP A 11 -5.29 -45.37 33.01
C ASP A 11 -5.78 -44.07 33.66
N THR A 12 -6.31 -44.18 34.87
CA THR A 12 -6.79 -43.04 35.67
C THR A 12 -5.62 -42.16 36.13
N ALA A 13 -4.52 -42.78 36.60
CA ALA A 13 -3.32 -42.07 37.02
C ALA A 13 -2.68 -41.32 35.84
N PHE A 14 -2.58 -41.95 34.67
CA PHE A 14 -2.07 -41.33 33.46
C PHE A 14 -2.94 -40.14 33.01
N ALA A 15 -4.27 -40.30 32.96
CA ALA A 15 -5.18 -39.22 32.59
C ALA A 15 -5.07 -38.02 33.54
N THR A 16 -4.88 -38.29 34.84
CA THR A 16 -4.69 -37.26 35.86
C THR A 16 -3.33 -36.54 35.70
N ALA A 17 -2.26 -37.29 35.45
CA ALA A 17 -0.93 -36.71 35.19
C ALA A 17 -0.94 -35.83 33.93
N LEU A 18 -1.60 -36.27 32.87
CA LEU A 18 -1.77 -35.48 31.64
C LEU A 18 -2.55 -34.18 31.88
N ALA A 19 -3.56 -34.22 32.75
CA ALA A 19 -4.27 -33.02 33.16
C ALA A 19 -3.36 -32.03 33.89
N GLY A 20 -2.49 -32.53 34.78
CA GLY A 20 -1.45 -31.72 35.43
C GLY A 20 -0.53 -31.04 34.41
N VAL A 21 -0.01 -31.78 33.44
CA VAL A 21 0.82 -31.22 32.35
C VAL A 21 0.09 -30.12 31.60
N LEU A 22 -1.16 -30.35 31.20
CA LEU A 22 -1.96 -29.36 30.46
C LEU A 22 -2.23 -28.08 31.25
N VAL A 23 -2.30 -28.15 32.58
CA VAL A 23 -2.41 -26.98 33.46
C VAL A 23 -1.09 -26.20 33.46
N GLU A 24 0.04 -26.89 33.63
CA GLU A 24 1.38 -26.26 33.67
C GLU A 24 1.74 -25.55 32.36
N VAL A 25 1.55 -26.22 31.22
CA VAL A 25 1.88 -25.64 29.91
C VAL A 25 0.72 -24.83 29.31
N GLY A 26 -0.43 -24.78 30.00
CA GLY A 26 -1.64 -24.11 29.55
C GLY A 26 -1.47 -22.66 29.09
N PRO A 27 -0.64 -21.82 29.74
CA PRO A 27 -0.43 -20.42 29.33
C PRO A 27 0.27 -20.25 27.98
N ILE A 28 1.10 -21.21 27.57
CA ILE A 28 1.89 -21.12 26.33
C ILE A 28 1.24 -21.87 25.16
N LEU A 29 0.28 -22.76 25.44
CA LEU A 29 -0.40 -23.54 24.41
C LEU A 29 -1.66 -22.84 23.86
N ASP A 30 -1.78 -22.82 22.53
CA ASP A 30 -3.01 -22.44 21.84
C ASP A 30 -4.11 -23.53 21.93
N GLU A 31 -5.32 -23.18 21.49
CA GLU A 31 -6.49 -24.06 21.53
C GLU A 31 -6.29 -25.37 20.74
N ARG A 32 -5.57 -25.32 19.61
CA ARG A 32 -5.27 -26.48 18.77
C ARG A 32 -4.26 -27.38 19.44
N GLN A 33 -3.18 -26.81 19.99
CA GLN A 33 -2.13 -27.55 20.68
C GLN A 33 -2.68 -28.30 21.89
N LYS A 34 -3.52 -27.66 22.70
CA LYS A 34 -4.23 -28.31 23.83
C LYS A 34 -5.10 -29.48 23.35
N ARG A 35 -5.89 -29.26 22.29
CA ARG A 35 -6.75 -30.29 21.70
C ARG A 35 -5.97 -31.49 21.17
N VAL A 36 -4.87 -31.26 20.46
CA VAL A 36 -4.01 -32.32 19.91
C VAL A 36 -3.32 -33.08 21.04
N LEU A 37 -2.81 -32.40 22.07
CA LEU A 37 -2.16 -33.05 23.22
C LEU A 37 -3.14 -33.92 24.02
N ALA A 38 -4.36 -33.44 24.28
CA ALA A 38 -5.41 -34.24 24.90
C ALA A 38 -5.80 -35.45 24.04
N GLY A 39 -5.91 -35.26 22.72
CA GLY A 39 -6.17 -36.34 21.78
C GLY A 39 -5.05 -37.39 21.74
N ALA A 40 -3.78 -36.97 21.86
CA ALA A 40 -2.64 -37.88 21.93
C ALA A 40 -2.69 -38.75 23.18
N GLY A 41 -2.97 -38.16 24.34
CA GLY A 41 -3.16 -38.90 25.58
C GLY A 41 -4.30 -39.91 25.51
N ALA A 42 -5.43 -39.53 24.91
CA ALA A 42 -6.55 -40.44 24.71
C ALA A 42 -6.19 -41.64 23.82
N ARG A 43 -5.32 -41.46 22.83
CA ARG A 43 -4.84 -42.55 21.95
C ARG A 43 -3.94 -43.55 22.69
N GLN A 44 -3.14 -43.09 23.65
CA GLN A 44 -2.28 -43.99 24.45
C GLN A 44 -3.09 -44.89 25.39
N LEU A 45 -4.24 -44.39 25.87
CA LEU A 45 -5.16 -45.15 26.73
C LEU A 45 -6.09 -46.10 25.97
N GLY A 46 -6.18 -45.99 24.63
CA GLY A 46 -7.03 -46.88 23.83
C GLY A 46 -8.53 -46.74 24.12
N HIS A 47 -9.22 -47.87 24.31
CA HIS A 47 -10.68 -47.89 24.47
C HIS A 47 -11.13 -47.15 25.74
N GLY A 48 -12.00 -46.15 25.59
CA GLY A 48 -12.46 -45.32 26.72
C GLY A 48 -11.55 -44.13 27.07
N GLY A 49 -10.35 -44.06 26.49
CA GLY A 49 -9.38 -42.99 26.74
C GLY A 49 -9.92 -41.57 26.52
N ILE A 50 -10.79 -41.38 25.50
CA ILE A 50 -11.44 -40.09 25.23
C ILE A 50 -12.26 -39.61 26.44
N LYS A 51 -13.04 -40.51 27.06
CA LYS A 51 -13.90 -40.15 28.21
C LYS A 51 -13.05 -39.89 29.45
N LEU A 52 -12.02 -40.69 29.69
CA LEU A 52 -11.11 -40.52 30.82
C LEU A 52 -10.34 -39.21 30.75
N VAL A 53 -9.75 -38.89 29.60
CA VAL A 53 -9.02 -37.63 29.40
C VAL A 53 -9.96 -36.43 29.49
N ALA A 54 -11.16 -36.52 28.91
CA ALA A 54 -12.16 -35.45 29.02
C ALA A 54 -12.54 -35.16 30.49
N ALA A 55 -12.76 -36.23 31.28
CA ALA A 55 -13.10 -36.10 32.69
C ALA A 55 -11.94 -35.51 33.51
N ALA A 56 -10.70 -35.94 33.26
CA ALA A 56 -9.53 -35.48 34.00
C ALA A 56 -9.11 -34.03 33.65
N THR A 57 -9.23 -33.64 32.38
CA THR A 57 -8.75 -32.34 31.88
C THR A 57 -9.81 -31.24 31.88
N GLY A 58 -11.09 -31.60 32.02
CA GLY A 58 -12.22 -30.68 31.84
C GLY A 58 -12.50 -30.27 30.38
N VAL A 59 -11.75 -30.82 29.42
CA VAL A 59 -11.96 -30.60 27.98
C VAL A 59 -13.14 -31.45 27.51
N SER A 60 -13.98 -30.94 26.61
CA SER A 60 -15.12 -31.71 26.11
C SER A 60 -14.68 -32.98 25.36
N ALA A 61 -15.40 -34.09 25.57
CA ALA A 61 -15.09 -35.37 24.92
C ALA A 61 -15.07 -35.27 23.38
N ASP A 62 -15.91 -34.41 22.81
CA ASP A 62 -15.87 -34.11 21.37
C ASP A 62 -14.55 -33.46 20.94
N THR A 63 -14.03 -32.52 21.73
CA THR A 63 -12.74 -31.86 21.45
C THR A 63 -11.58 -32.85 21.53
N VAL A 64 -11.54 -33.69 22.58
CA VAL A 64 -10.54 -34.75 22.72
C VAL A 64 -10.61 -35.73 21.54
N GLY A 65 -11.83 -36.15 21.16
CA GLY A 65 -12.06 -37.02 20.02
C GLY A 65 -11.64 -36.41 18.69
N ARG A 66 -11.89 -35.12 18.47
CA ARG A 66 -11.39 -34.38 17.29
C ARG A 66 -9.87 -34.37 17.25
N GLY A 67 -9.19 -34.12 18.37
CA GLY A 67 -7.73 -34.18 18.45
C GLY A 67 -7.17 -35.57 18.10
N ALA A 68 -7.80 -36.63 18.61
CA ALA A 68 -7.41 -38.00 18.30
C ALA A 68 -7.55 -38.34 16.81
N LYS A 69 -8.67 -37.95 16.18
CA LYS A 69 -8.91 -38.12 14.74
C LYS A 69 -7.93 -37.32 13.89
N GLU A 70 -7.62 -36.08 14.26
CA GLU A 70 -6.63 -35.25 13.55
C GLU A 70 -5.23 -35.86 13.59
N LEU A 71 -4.85 -36.46 14.72
CA LEU A 71 -3.59 -37.20 14.83
C LEU A 71 -3.58 -38.48 13.99
N GLU A 72 -4.72 -39.15 13.82
CA GLU A 72 -4.84 -40.36 13.02
C GLU A 72 -4.76 -40.04 11.52
N ALA A 73 -5.39 -38.95 11.09
CA ALA A 73 -5.36 -38.46 9.71
C ALA A 73 -4.01 -37.83 9.30
N GLY A 74 -3.13 -37.53 10.26
CA GLY A 74 -1.86 -36.86 10.04
C GLY A 74 -1.95 -35.34 10.25
N LEU A 75 -1.08 -34.80 11.12
CA LEU A 75 -1.08 -33.38 11.45
C LEU A 75 -0.46 -32.55 10.33
N VAL A 76 -1.21 -31.58 9.82
CA VAL A 76 -0.70 -30.54 8.93
C VAL A 76 -0.15 -29.38 9.75
N THR A 77 1.16 -29.12 9.70
CA THR A 77 1.81 -27.99 10.39
C THR A 77 1.80 -26.74 9.51
N ASP A 78 0.62 -26.14 9.32
CA ASP A 78 0.43 -24.91 8.55
C ASP A 78 0.36 -23.63 9.42
N GLY A 79 0.63 -23.76 10.73
CA GLY A 79 0.55 -22.65 11.69
C GLY A 79 -0.88 -22.17 11.99
N ARG A 80 -1.94 -22.80 11.45
CA ARG A 80 -3.32 -22.40 11.73
C ARG A 80 -3.86 -23.08 12.97
N VAL A 81 -4.51 -22.30 13.85
CA VAL A 81 -5.20 -22.84 15.04
C VAL A 81 -6.55 -23.48 14.65
N ARG A 82 -7.23 -22.96 13.63
CA ARG A 82 -8.54 -23.44 13.17
C ARG A 82 -8.47 -24.02 11.75
N MET A 83 -9.39 -24.93 11.43
CA MET A 83 -9.50 -25.50 10.08
C MET A 83 -9.75 -24.40 9.04
N LYS A 84 -9.32 -24.65 7.79
CA LYS A 84 -9.62 -23.78 6.64
C LYS A 84 -11.15 -23.64 6.51
N GLY A 85 -11.66 -22.41 6.60
CA GLY A 85 -13.10 -22.11 6.57
C GLY A 85 -13.78 -21.98 7.94
N ALA A 86 -13.09 -22.26 9.05
CA ALA A 86 -13.61 -22.03 10.39
C ALA A 86 -13.32 -20.58 10.83
N GLY A 87 -14.36 -19.73 10.82
CA GLY A 87 -14.30 -18.33 11.21
C GLY A 87 -15.69 -17.69 11.27
N ARG A 88 -15.77 -16.43 11.73
CA ARG A 88 -17.00 -15.64 11.62
C ARG A 88 -17.38 -15.57 10.13
N PRO A 89 -18.64 -15.87 9.75
CA PRO A 89 -19.09 -15.73 8.37
C PRO A 89 -18.71 -14.36 7.85
N THR A 90 -18.18 -14.30 6.63
CA THR A 90 -17.80 -13.03 6.01
C THR A 90 -19.04 -12.16 5.87
N LEU A 91 -18.87 -10.83 5.80
CA LEU A 91 -20.02 -9.93 5.75
C LEU A 91 -20.89 -10.23 4.53
N GLU A 92 -20.26 -10.62 3.43
CA GLU A 92 -20.86 -11.05 2.17
C GLU A 92 -21.78 -12.27 2.33
N GLN A 93 -21.55 -13.13 3.33
CA GLN A 93 -22.44 -14.24 3.65
C GLN A 93 -23.66 -13.82 4.48
N LYS A 94 -23.54 -12.73 5.25
CA LYS A 94 -24.62 -12.18 6.08
C LYS A 94 -25.46 -11.15 5.33
N ASP A 95 -24.83 -10.43 4.41
CA ASP A 95 -25.38 -9.35 3.63
C ASP A 95 -24.91 -9.53 2.17
N PRO A 96 -25.62 -10.36 1.38
CA PRO A 96 -25.25 -10.64 0.00
C PRO A 96 -25.29 -9.41 -0.92
N LEU A 97 -26.05 -8.37 -0.53
CA LEU A 97 -26.25 -7.16 -1.34
C LEU A 97 -25.21 -6.08 -1.07
N VAL A 98 -24.35 -6.25 -0.06
CA VAL A 98 -23.32 -5.28 0.31
C VAL A 98 -22.39 -4.92 -0.85
N TRP A 99 -22.11 -5.90 -1.73
CA TRP A 99 -21.28 -5.66 -2.91
C TRP A 99 -22.02 -4.83 -3.95
N GLU A 100 -23.28 -5.12 -4.24
CA GLU A 100 -24.07 -4.38 -5.22
C GLU A 100 -24.22 -2.90 -4.79
N ALA A 101 -24.52 -2.67 -3.51
CA ALA A 101 -24.60 -1.34 -2.94
C ALA A 101 -23.25 -0.60 -2.99
N LEU A 102 -22.14 -1.28 -2.66
CA LEU A 102 -20.80 -0.71 -2.76
C LEU A 102 -20.45 -0.40 -4.21
N ASN A 103 -20.72 -1.30 -5.14
CA ASN A 103 -20.44 -1.14 -6.56
C ASN A 103 -21.20 0.07 -7.12
N ALA A 104 -22.47 0.26 -6.75
CA ALA A 104 -23.26 1.43 -7.15
C ALA A 104 -22.67 2.77 -6.65
N LEU A 105 -21.95 2.78 -5.52
CA LEU A 105 -21.24 3.97 -5.02
C LEU A 105 -19.92 4.27 -5.76
N VAL A 106 -19.43 3.31 -6.55
CA VAL A 106 -18.15 3.36 -7.29
C VAL A 106 -18.34 3.34 -8.82
N ASP A 107 -19.56 3.07 -9.32
CA ASP A 107 -19.91 2.98 -10.74
C ASP A 107 -20.00 4.37 -11.44
N PRO A 108 -19.52 4.54 -12.71
CA PRO A 108 -19.36 5.84 -13.38
C PRO A 108 -20.63 6.58 -13.83
N VAL A 109 -21.86 6.08 -13.60
CA VAL A 109 -23.10 6.71 -14.14
C VAL A 109 -23.28 8.19 -13.74
N THR A 110 -22.51 8.70 -12.78
CA THR A 110 -22.52 10.13 -12.42
C THR A 110 -21.78 11.05 -13.40
N ARG A 111 -21.05 10.55 -14.41
CA ARG A 111 -20.46 11.38 -15.48
C ARG A 111 -20.50 10.64 -16.83
N GLY A 112 -21.52 10.94 -17.63
CA GLY A 112 -21.89 10.21 -18.84
C GLY A 112 -20.80 10.09 -19.92
N ASP A 113 -20.55 8.86 -20.34
CA ASP A 113 -20.13 8.44 -21.70
C ASP A 113 -20.35 6.89 -21.80
N PRO A 114 -20.99 6.34 -22.85
CA PRO A 114 -21.39 4.92 -22.91
C PRO A 114 -20.28 3.89 -23.19
N MET A 115 -19.00 4.27 -23.31
CA MET A 115 -17.91 3.29 -23.47
C MET A 115 -16.66 3.63 -22.63
N SER A 116 -16.59 3.16 -21.38
CA SER A 116 -15.28 3.04 -20.70
C SER A 116 -15.29 2.03 -19.52
N PRO A 117 -14.31 1.11 -19.43
CA PRO A 117 -14.19 0.13 -18.36
C PRO A 117 -13.54 0.67 -17.06
N LEU A 118 -13.50 1.99 -16.85
CA LEU A 118 -12.82 2.58 -15.68
C LEU A 118 -13.82 2.95 -14.59
N ARG A 119 -13.83 2.15 -13.52
CA ARG A 119 -14.63 2.32 -12.30
C ARG A 119 -13.79 3.07 -11.25
N TRP A 120 -14.05 4.36 -11.02
CA TRP A 120 -13.25 5.17 -10.10
C TRP A 120 -14.13 6.04 -9.20
N THR A 121 -13.81 6.06 -7.91
CA THR A 121 -14.45 6.91 -6.90
C THR A 121 -13.39 7.74 -6.17
N THR A 122 -13.68 9.02 -5.92
CA THR A 122 -12.84 9.90 -5.09
C THR A 122 -13.20 9.81 -3.60
N LYS A 123 -14.16 8.95 -3.23
CA LYS A 123 -14.61 8.77 -1.85
C LYS A 123 -13.62 7.88 -1.09
N SER A 124 -13.25 8.29 0.12
CA SER A 124 -12.47 7.45 1.02
C SER A 124 -13.25 6.20 1.45
N THR A 125 -12.54 5.15 1.85
CA THR A 125 -13.15 3.92 2.41
C THR A 125 -13.99 4.19 3.66
N VAL A 126 -13.68 5.26 4.41
CA VAL A 126 -14.49 5.76 5.53
C VAL A 126 -15.83 6.29 5.01
N LYS A 127 -15.81 7.20 4.04
CA LYS A 127 -17.03 7.80 3.48
C LYS A 127 -17.93 6.77 2.78
N LEU A 128 -17.33 5.78 2.11
CA LEU A 128 -18.04 4.64 1.54
C LEU A 128 -18.68 3.78 2.63
N ALA A 129 -17.97 3.51 3.72
CA ALA A 129 -18.51 2.75 4.85
C ALA A 129 -19.68 3.50 5.53
N ASP A 130 -19.56 4.80 5.73
CA ASP A 130 -20.63 5.63 6.32
C ASP A 130 -21.88 5.63 5.44
N THR A 131 -21.69 5.77 4.11
CA THR A 131 -22.81 5.76 3.15
C THR A 131 -23.49 4.40 3.11
N LEU A 132 -22.73 3.31 3.08
CA LEU A 132 -23.28 1.95 3.14
C LEU A 132 -24.01 1.67 4.45
N THR A 133 -23.44 2.13 5.56
CA THR A 133 -24.07 2.03 6.88
C THR A 133 -25.38 2.80 6.92
N SER A 134 -25.44 4.00 6.31
CA SER A 134 -26.70 4.76 6.18
C SER A 134 -27.73 4.10 5.27
N GLN A 135 -27.30 3.24 4.34
CA GLN A 135 -28.16 2.44 3.46
C GLN A 135 -28.58 1.09 4.09
N GLY A 136 -28.18 0.82 5.33
CA GLY A 136 -28.55 -0.39 6.08
C GLY A 136 -27.48 -1.49 6.08
N HIS A 137 -26.36 -1.31 5.38
CA HIS A 137 -25.27 -2.27 5.31
C HIS A 137 -24.22 -1.97 6.39
N GLN A 138 -24.22 -2.72 7.49
CA GLN A 138 -23.29 -2.49 8.61
C GLN A 138 -21.85 -2.90 8.23
N VAL A 139 -21.08 -1.93 7.69
CA VAL A 139 -19.72 -2.13 7.18
C VAL A 139 -18.72 -1.21 7.88
N GLY A 140 -17.50 -1.71 8.07
CA GLY A 140 -16.37 -0.87 8.50
C GLY A 140 -15.46 -0.50 7.32
N PRO A 141 -14.63 0.55 7.43
CA PRO A 141 -13.72 0.98 6.36
C PRO A 141 -12.74 -0.11 5.90
N LYS A 142 -12.28 -0.98 6.83
CA LYS A 142 -11.42 -2.13 6.51
C LYS A 142 -12.14 -3.18 5.67
N THR A 143 -13.43 -3.41 5.92
CA THR A 143 -14.25 -4.34 5.14
C THR A 143 -14.48 -3.79 3.74
N VAL A 144 -14.76 -2.49 3.61
CA VAL A 144 -14.86 -1.81 2.31
C VAL A 144 -13.56 -1.92 1.51
N ALA A 145 -12.41 -1.66 2.14
CA ALA A 145 -11.11 -1.79 1.48
C ALA A 145 -10.85 -3.21 0.96
N ARG A 146 -11.19 -4.23 1.77
CA ARG A 146 -11.09 -5.63 1.39
C ARG A 146 -12.02 -5.97 0.23
N LEU A 147 -13.30 -5.58 0.31
CA LEU A 147 -14.29 -5.82 -0.75
C LEU A 147 -13.87 -5.21 -2.09
N LEU A 148 -13.37 -3.98 -2.07
CA LEU A 148 -12.81 -3.31 -3.25
C LEU A 148 -11.63 -4.10 -3.82
N LYS A 149 -10.68 -4.52 -2.97
CA LYS A 149 -9.52 -5.30 -3.42
C LYS A 149 -9.91 -6.66 -4.02
N ASP A 150 -10.83 -7.37 -3.37
CA ASP A 150 -11.32 -8.68 -3.81
C ASP A 150 -12.01 -8.59 -5.18
N HIS A 151 -12.58 -7.42 -5.53
CA HIS A 151 -13.20 -7.14 -6.82
C HIS A 151 -12.29 -6.38 -7.80
N GLY A 152 -10.98 -6.39 -7.57
CA GLY A 152 -9.97 -5.88 -8.52
C GLY A 152 -9.70 -4.38 -8.46
N TYR A 153 -10.21 -3.68 -7.44
CA TYR A 153 -9.90 -2.27 -7.23
C TYR A 153 -8.59 -2.10 -6.44
N SER A 154 -7.86 -1.03 -6.73
CA SER A 154 -6.65 -0.67 -6.01
C SER A 154 -6.58 0.84 -5.84
N LEU A 155 -5.82 1.29 -4.83
CA LEU A 155 -5.52 2.71 -4.66
C LEU A 155 -4.62 3.14 -5.81
N GLN A 156 -5.16 3.97 -6.69
CA GLN A 156 -4.42 4.58 -7.79
C GLN A 156 -4.10 6.02 -7.39
N ALA A 157 -2.82 6.40 -7.44
CA ALA A 157 -2.45 7.80 -7.36
C ALA A 157 -2.93 8.53 -8.62
N ASN A 158 -3.23 9.82 -8.50
CA ASN A 158 -3.56 10.64 -9.66
C ASN A 158 -2.38 10.64 -10.64
N ALA A 159 -2.48 9.88 -11.72
CA ALA A 159 -1.58 10.00 -12.85
C ALA A 159 -2.08 11.17 -13.71
N LYS A 160 -1.26 12.21 -13.86
CA LYS A 160 -1.54 13.33 -14.78
C LYS A 160 -1.47 12.81 -16.22
N LYS A 161 -2.55 12.19 -16.70
CA LYS A 161 -2.66 11.62 -18.06
C LYS A 161 -3.75 12.30 -18.91
N LEU A 162 -4.62 13.10 -18.29
CA LEU A 162 -5.64 13.86 -18.99
C LEU A 162 -5.08 15.23 -19.34
N GLU A 163 -4.30 15.31 -20.41
CA GLU A 163 -4.25 16.56 -21.18
C GLU A 163 -5.61 16.72 -21.89
N GLY A 164 -6.09 17.96 -21.99
CA GLY A 164 -7.37 18.27 -22.64
C GLY A 164 -7.44 17.78 -24.10
N ARG A 165 -8.63 17.86 -24.70
CA ARG A 165 -8.98 17.44 -26.08
C ARG A 165 -7.75 17.07 -26.93
N GLN A 166 -7.58 15.77 -27.22
CA GLN A 166 -6.62 15.30 -28.22
C GLN A 166 -6.87 16.06 -29.53
N HIS A 167 -6.04 17.08 -29.78
CA HIS A 167 -6.06 17.82 -31.01
C HIS A 167 -5.23 17.02 -32.03
N PRO A 168 -5.72 16.79 -33.26
CA PRO A 168 -4.95 16.10 -34.30
C PRO A 168 -3.54 16.69 -34.51
N ASP A 169 -3.38 18.00 -34.27
CA ASP A 169 -2.09 18.69 -34.38
C ASP A 169 -1.11 18.39 -33.23
N ARG A 170 -1.58 17.87 -32.09
CA ARG A 170 -0.72 17.48 -30.96
C ARG A 170 0.15 16.30 -31.36
N ASP A 171 -0.43 15.30 -32.01
CA ASP A 171 0.32 14.11 -32.47
C ASP A 171 1.38 14.49 -33.52
N ALA A 172 1.05 15.41 -34.43
CA ALA A 172 2.02 15.95 -35.39
C ALA A 172 3.17 16.70 -34.71
N GLN A 173 2.88 17.48 -33.66
CA GLN A 173 3.90 18.18 -32.87
C GLN A 173 4.82 17.20 -32.12
N PHE A 174 4.28 16.14 -31.52
CA PHE A 174 5.10 15.12 -30.85
C PHE A 174 5.97 14.33 -31.82
N ILE A 175 5.44 13.97 -33.00
CA ILE A 175 6.21 13.29 -34.05
C ILE A 175 7.36 14.18 -34.49
N TYR A 176 7.09 15.45 -34.82
CA TYR A 176 8.12 16.41 -35.21
C TYR A 176 9.19 16.61 -34.13
N LEU A 177 8.78 16.80 -32.87
CA LEU A 177 9.72 16.93 -31.75
C LEU A 177 10.59 15.68 -31.61
N ASN A 178 10.01 14.49 -31.71
CA ASN A 178 10.75 13.24 -31.60
C ASN A 178 11.75 13.07 -32.76
N GLU A 179 11.34 13.37 -34.00
CA GLU A 179 12.24 13.35 -35.16
C GLU A 179 13.44 14.29 -34.97
N GLN A 180 13.21 15.50 -34.46
CA GLN A 180 14.26 16.48 -34.20
C GLN A 180 15.19 16.05 -33.05
N VAL A 181 14.64 15.47 -31.97
CA VAL A 181 15.44 14.92 -30.87
C VAL A 181 16.31 13.77 -31.38
N THR A 182 15.74 12.82 -32.13
CA THR A 182 16.48 11.69 -32.71
C THR A 182 17.60 12.19 -33.63
N ALA A 183 17.33 13.14 -34.54
CA ALA A 183 18.34 13.67 -35.44
C ALA A 183 19.53 14.35 -34.72
N PHE A 184 19.28 15.04 -33.60
CA PHE A 184 20.35 15.61 -32.78
C PHE A 184 21.17 14.53 -32.09
N LEU A 185 20.51 13.54 -31.47
CA LEU A 185 21.19 12.45 -30.77
C LEU A 185 22.02 11.58 -31.73
N ASP A 186 21.48 11.25 -32.90
CA ASP A 186 22.19 10.49 -33.94
C ASP A 186 23.42 11.23 -34.48
N ALA A 187 23.38 12.57 -34.48
CA ALA A 187 24.51 13.43 -34.84
C ALA A 187 25.50 13.69 -33.68
N GLY A 188 25.28 13.09 -32.50
CA GLY A 188 26.09 13.32 -31.30
C GLY A 188 25.95 14.74 -30.73
N LEU A 189 24.88 15.44 -31.05
CA LEU A 189 24.59 16.80 -30.60
C LEU A 189 23.75 16.79 -29.31
N PRO A 190 23.97 17.77 -28.41
CA PRO A 190 23.24 17.85 -27.15
C PRO A 190 21.77 18.19 -27.35
N VAL A 191 20.92 17.52 -26.57
CA VAL A 191 19.48 17.75 -26.47
C VAL A 191 19.14 17.97 -25.00
N ILE A 192 18.60 19.14 -24.67
CA ILE A 192 18.18 19.48 -23.32
C ILE A 192 16.69 19.76 -23.21
N SER A 193 16.10 19.28 -22.12
CA SER A 193 14.79 19.70 -21.63
C SER A 193 15.00 20.71 -20.51
N VAL A 194 14.31 21.85 -20.57
CA VAL A 194 14.44 22.92 -19.58
C VAL A 194 13.09 23.27 -18.97
N ASP A 195 13.07 23.54 -17.66
CA ASP A 195 11.85 23.89 -16.94
C ASP A 195 12.16 24.69 -15.66
N THR A 196 11.31 25.67 -15.35
CA THR A 196 11.33 26.32 -14.04
C THR A 196 10.34 25.61 -13.12
N LYS A 197 10.84 25.03 -12.03
CA LYS A 197 9.98 24.38 -11.03
C LYS A 197 9.39 25.39 -10.05
N LYS A 198 8.43 24.93 -9.25
CA LYS A 198 7.70 25.75 -8.27
C LYS A 198 8.68 26.57 -7.42
N LYS A 199 8.41 27.87 -7.34
CA LYS A 199 9.18 28.82 -6.52
C LYS A 199 8.84 28.60 -5.05
N GLU A 200 9.85 28.56 -4.20
CA GLU A 200 9.68 28.37 -2.76
C GLU A 200 10.07 29.63 -2.01
N ASN A 201 9.29 30.01 -0.98
CA ASN A 201 9.65 31.16 -0.15
C ASN A 201 10.83 30.79 0.76
N ILE A 202 11.86 31.64 0.80
CA ILE A 202 13.03 31.38 1.65
C ILE A 202 12.76 31.94 3.04
N GLY A 203 12.53 31.06 4.02
CA GLY A 203 12.27 31.44 5.41
C GLY A 203 11.42 30.42 6.16
N ARG A 204 11.04 30.75 7.39
CA ARG A 204 10.19 29.91 8.26
C ARG A 204 8.72 30.01 7.85
N TYR A 205 8.37 29.51 6.68
CA TYR A 205 6.99 29.50 6.20
C TYR A 205 6.29 28.20 6.54
N SER A 206 4.97 28.27 6.78
CA SER A 206 4.18 27.07 6.98
C SER A 206 4.01 26.33 5.65
N ASN A 207 4.57 25.13 5.55
CA ASN A 207 4.40 24.25 4.40
C ASN A 207 3.50 23.08 4.80
N GLY A 208 2.60 22.67 3.90
CA GLY A 208 1.72 21.52 4.15
C GLY A 208 2.52 20.23 4.25
N GLY A 209 2.60 19.66 5.45
CA GLY A 209 3.35 18.44 5.72
C GLY A 209 3.60 18.27 7.22
N ALA A 210 4.09 17.09 7.60
CA ALA A 210 4.57 16.82 8.96
C ALA A 210 5.88 16.06 8.86
N GLU A 211 6.91 16.57 9.51
CA GLU A 211 8.20 15.90 9.65
C GLU A 211 8.34 15.36 11.07
N TYR A 212 9.11 14.29 11.23
CA TYR A 212 9.37 13.73 12.55
C TYR A 212 10.35 14.63 13.30
N SER A 213 9.88 15.20 14.42
CA SER A 213 10.68 15.98 15.37
C SER A 213 10.53 15.42 16.79
N PRO A 214 11.47 15.68 17.71
CA PRO A 214 11.33 15.35 19.12
C PRO A 214 9.99 15.86 19.69
N GLN A 215 9.39 15.07 20.57
CA GLN A 215 8.08 15.39 21.14
C GLN A 215 8.14 16.70 21.94
N GLY A 216 7.29 17.66 21.58
CA GLY A 216 7.24 18.98 22.23
C GLY A 216 8.14 20.05 21.60
N GLU A 217 8.88 19.70 20.53
CA GLU A 217 9.76 20.61 19.81
C GLU A 217 9.31 20.77 18.34
N PRO A 218 8.09 21.29 18.08
CA PRO A 218 7.69 21.58 16.71
C PRO A 218 8.55 22.70 16.13
N GLU A 219 8.84 22.61 14.84
CA GLU A 219 9.52 23.70 14.15
C GLU A 219 8.60 24.94 14.11
N THR A 220 9.15 26.09 14.47
CA THR A 220 8.37 27.34 14.55
C THR A 220 8.29 27.99 13.18
N THR A 221 7.06 28.23 12.71
CA THR A 221 6.79 28.93 11.46
C THR A 221 6.24 30.34 11.73
N ASN A 222 6.36 31.22 10.75
CA ASN A 222 5.84 32.58 10.81
C ASN A 222 4.30 32.56 10.93
N THR A 223 3.75 33.49 11.70
CA THR A 223 2.29 33.67 11.86
C THR A 223 1.63 34.21 10.58
N TYR A 224 2.38 34.93 9.74
CA TYR A 224 1.91 35.52 8.49
C TYR A 224 2.89 35.21 7.35
N ASP A 225 2.36 34.83 6.19
CA ASP A 225 3.13 34.43 5.00
C ASP A 225 3.57 35.62 4.11
N PHE A 226 4.04 36.72 4.71
CA PHE A 226 4.64 37.80 3.93
C PHE A 226 6.02 37.39 3.43
N ILE A 227 6.32 37.68 2.16
CA ILE A 227 7.65 37.43 1.59
C ILE A 227 8.66 38.29 2.36
N GLY A 228 9.61 37.63 3.03
CA GLY A 228 10.67 38.27 3.79
C GLY A 228 11.81 38.76 2.90
N GLU A 229 12.82 39.38 3.50
CA GLU A 229 13.97 39.96 2.80
C GLU A 229 14.76 38.95 1.93
N ALA A 230 14.72 37.65 2.30
CA ALA A 230 15.38 36.58 1.55
C ALA A 230 14.64 36.18 0.25
N GLY A 231 13.42 36.67 0.02
CA GLY A 231 12.70 36.47 -1.23
C GLY A 231 12.29 35.01 -1.51
N LYS A 232 12.38 34.60 -2.78
CA LYS A 232 11.99 33.27 -3.25
C LYS A 232 13.17 32.55 -3.90
N ALA A 233 13.29 31.26 -3.64
CA ALA A 233 14.14 30.35 -4.38
C ALA A 233 13.42 29.95 -5.68
N VAL A 234 14.08 30.16 -6.81
CA VAL A 234 13.62 29.79 -8.14
C VAL A 234 14.52 28.68 -8.68
N PRO A 235 14.11 27.41 -8.55
CA PRO A 235 14.84 26.28 -9.13
C PRO A 235 14.59 26.21 -10.65
N TYR A 236 15.67 26.29 -11.42
CA TYR A 236 15.67 26.03 -12.86
C TYR A 236 16.39 24.73 -13.16
N GLY A 237 15.71 23.82 -13.84
CA GLY A 237 16.23 22.53 -14.23
C GLY A 237 16.65 22.50 -15.71
N VAL A 238 17.80 21.87 -15.97
CA VAL A 238 18.25 21.47 -17.31
C VAL A 238 18.48 19.96 -17.26
N TYR A 239 17.75 19.21 -18.07
CA TYR A 239 17.94 17.77 -18.22
C TYR A 239 18.52 17.47 -19.59
N ASP A 240 19.72 16.91 -19.62
CA ASP A 240 20.39 16.44 -20.82
C ASP A 240 19.92 15.02 -21.16
N VAL A 241 19.27 14.88 -22.31
CA VAL A 241 18.67 13.63 -22.78
C VAL A 241 19.75 12.65 -23.23
N GLY A 242 20.81 13.13 -23.89
CA GLY A 242 21.88 12.28 -24.41
C GLY A 242 22.77 11.74 -23.29
N ALA A 243 23.11 12.59 -22.33
CA ALA A 243 23.93 12.22 -21.17
C ALA A 243 23.12 11.59 -20.03
N ASN A 244 21.78 11.61 -20.10
CA ASN A 244 20.87 11.22 -19.03
C ASN A 244 21.25 11.86 -17.67
N SER A 245 21.47 13.17 -17.68
CA SER A 245 21.95 13.90 -16.51
C SER A 245 21.16 15.17 -16.25
N GLY A 246 20.97 15.50 -14.97
CA GLY A 246 20.25 16.69 -14.53
C GLY A 246 21.17 17.74 -13.95
N TRP A 247 20.90 18.99 -14.27
CA TRP A 247 21.49 20.17 -13.65
C TRP A 247 20.39 21.04 -13.08
N VAL A 248 20.59 21.56 -11.87
CA VAL A 248 19.67 22.49 -11.25
C VAL A 248 20.45 23.69 -10.73
N ASN A 249 20.03 24.88 -11.11
CA ASN A 249 20.45 26.12 -10.45
C ASN A 249 19.30 26.71 -9.66
N VAL A 250 19.61 27.22 -8.48
CA VAL A 250 18.64 27.91 -7.62
C VAL A 250 18.99 29.40 -7.64
N GLY A 251 18.11 30.19 -8.23
CA GLY A 251 18.22 31.65 -8.23
C GLY A 251 17.38 32.28 -7.12
N SER A 252 17.72 33.50 -6.72
CA SER A 252 16.90 34.35 -5.85
C SER A 252 16.14 35.44 -6.63
N ASP A 253 16.36 35.53 -7.95
CA ASP A 253 15.80 36.56 -8.82
C ASP A 253 14.50 36.11 -9.49
N ALA A 254 13.81 37.05 -10.15
CA ALA A 254 12.62 36.74 -10.90
C ALA A 254 12.89 35.78 -12.07
N ASP A 255 12.03 34.77 -12.19
CA ASP A 255 11.96 33.85 -13.32
C ASP A 255 11.60 34.60 -14.61
N THR A 256 12.62 34.95 -15.37
CA THR A 256 12.55 35.71 -16.61
C THR A 256 13.26 34.95 -17.72
N GLY A 257 13.03 35.33 -18.98
CA GLY A 257 13.79 34.75 -20.10
C GLY A 257 15.31 34.93 -19.94
N VAL A 258 15.76 36.01 -19.29
CA VAL A 258 17.18 36.23 -18.96
C VAL A 258 17.68 35.17 -17.98
N PHE A 259 16.90 34.86 -16.94
CA PHE A 259 17.22 33.81 -15.98
C PHE A 259 17.29 32.43 -16.63
N ALA A 260 16.35 32.11 -17.53
CA ALA A 260 16.36 30.86 -18.29
C ALA A 260 17.61 30.72 -19.19
N VAL A 261 17.94 31.78 -19.95
CA VAL A 261 19.13 31.78 -20.83
C VAL A 261 20.42 31.69 -20.02
N GLU A 262 20.52 32.39 -18.89
CA GLU A 262 21.70 32.32 -18.01
C GLU A 262 21.84 30.92 -17.37
N SER A 263 20.72 30.29 -17.02
CA SER A 263 20.71 28.91 -16.51
C SER A 263 21.27 27.92 -17.53
N ILE A 264 20.81 28.01 -18.79
CA ILE A 264 21.34 27.21 -19.90
C ILE A 264 22.81 27.52 -20.17
N ARG A 265 23.22 28.80 -20.15
CA ARG A 265 24.62 29.22 -20.34
C ARG A 265 25.53 28.61 -19.28
N ARG A 266 25.11 28.61 -18.01
CA ARG A 266 25.89 28.03 -16.91
C ARG A 266 26.02 26.53 -17.04
N TRP A 267 24.93 25.83 -17.35
CA TRP A 267 24.98 24.40 -17.67
C TRP A 267 25.93 24.11 -18.83
N TRP A 268 25.81 24.86 -19.94
CA TRP A 268 26.68 24.71 -21.10
C TRP A 268 28.16 24.90 -20.75
N THR A 269 28.48 25.94 -19.99
CA THR A 269 29.87 26.25 -19.64
C THR A 269 30.48 25.20 -18.70
N LYS A 270 29.68 24.62 -17.80
CA LYS A 270 30.17 23.72 -16.74
C LYS A 270 30.15 22.25 -17.12
N ILE A 271 29.12 21.82 -17.84
CA ILE A 271 28.83 20.41 -18.12
C ILE A 271 28.66 20.16 -19.62
N GLY A 272 27.86 20.99 -20.31
CA GLY A 272 27.53 20.77 -21.71
C GLY A 272 28.74 20.80 -22.65
N HIS A 273 29.49 21.91 -22.68
CA HIS A 273 30.63 22.06 -23.58
C HIS A 273 31.75 21.03 -23.34
N PRO A 274 32.14 20.71 -22.08
CA PRO A 274 33.07 19.60 -21.83
C PRO A 274 32.55 18.24 -22.30
N GLY A 275 31.23 18.00 -22.23
CA GLY A 275 30.60 16.74 -22.67
C GLY A 275 30.38 16.65 -24.19
N TYR A 276 30.27 17.80 -24.87
CA TYR A 276 30.02 17.92 -26.30
C TYR A 276 30.97 18.96 -26.94
N PRO A 277 32.28 18.68 -27.00
CA PRO A 277 33.29 19.67 -27.43
C PRO A 277 33.10 20.12 -28.88
N GLU A 278 32.64 19.23 -29.75
CA GLU A 278 32.46 19.48 -31.19
C GLU A 278 31.03 19.93 -31.56
N ALA A 279 30.15 20.13 -30.57
CA ALA A 279 28.77 20.46 -30.85
C ALA A 279 28.62 21.89 -31.38
N THR A 280 28.02 22.00 -32.57
CA THR A 280 27.72 23.28 -33.25
C THR A 280 26.27 23.72 -33.09
N LYS A 281 25.42 22.86 -32.54
CA LYS A 281 24.00 23.09 -32.32
C LYS A 281 23.58 22.49 -30.97
N LEU A 282 22.55 23.08 -30.37
CA LEU A 282 21.92 22.62 -29.13
C LEU A 282 20.40 22.56 -29.34
N GLY A 283 19.80 21.40 -29.09
CA GLY A 283 18.36 21.24 -29.09
C GLY A 283 17.81 21.62 -27.71
N CYS A 284 17.03 22.70 -27.63
CA CYS A 284 16.41 23.15 -26.38
C CYS A 284 14.90 22.98 -26.44
N TYR A 285 14.34 22.17 -25.53
CA TYR A 285 12.91 21.92 -25.43
C TYR A 285 12.41 22.29 -24.04
N GLY A 286 11.28 22.96 -23.94
CA GLY A 286 10.71 23.36 -22.65
C GLY A 286 9.27 23.83 -22.81
N ASP A 287 8.54 23.83 -21.70
CA ASP A 287 7.16 24.30 -21.66
C ASP A 287 7.15 25.83 -21.55
N PHE A 288 6.71 26.52 -22.61
CA PHE A 288 6.46 27.95 -22.55
C PHE A 288 5.12 28.20 -21.85
N GLY A 289 5.15 28.30 -20.52
CA GLY A 289 3.99 28.76 -19.75
C GLY A 289 3.60 30.20 -20.13
N GLN A 290 2.29 30.47 -20.27
CA GLN A 290 1.82 31.86 -20.37
C GLN A 290 2.12 32.61 -19.07
N ARG A 291 2.61 33.85 -19.20
CA ARG A 291 2.69 34.81 -18.10
C ARG A 291 1.29 35.00 -17.51
N ASN A 292 1.13 34.74 -16.22
CA ASN A 292 0.11 35.43 -15.41
C ASN A 292 0.69 36.75 -14.93
#